data_AF-A0A8X6VUL4-F1
#
_entry.id   AF-A0A8X6VUL4-F1
#
_cell.length_a   1.000
_cell.length_b   1.000
_cell.length_c   1.000
_cell.angle_alpha   90.00
_cell.angle_beta   90.00
_cell.angle_gamma   90.00
#
_symmetry.space_group_name_H-M   'P 1'
#
loop_
_entity.id
_entity.type
_entity.pdbx_description
1 polymer ?
#
loop_
_entity_poly.entity_id
_entity_poly.type
_entity_poly.pdbx_seq_one_letter_code
_entity_poly.pdbx_strand_id
1 'polypeptide(L)'
;MTGNQLDVIIDKKPIRALVDSGASFSVISDKYRRFLKKVLFADAKSVMLKVADGNFVRPIGEIHDVILGWDFLEASQAVIDCGQNELVLEDICRDSTAPDAWNLYATRDYTLKPHSLTRITVSGYQTRGDINVVLDGSKHLLFEKNIATPSMVSTYRNGKSDVWVTNLQFETKSSLEECA
;
A
#
# COMPACT_ATOMS: atom_id res chain seq x y z
N MET A 1 24.82 12.67 16.58
CA MET A 1 24.60 11.59 15.60
C MET A 1 23.15 11.17 15.72
N THR A 2 22.26 11.77 14.94
CA THR A 2 20.85 11.39 14.83
C THR A 2 20.80 10.16 13.93
N GLY A 3 20.32 9.03 14.46
CA GLY A 3 20.40 7.73 13.80
C GLY A 3 19.44 7.61 12.60
N ASN A 4 19.72 6.65 11.72
CA ASN A 4 18.87 6.24 10.59
C ASN A 4 17.65 5.41 11.06
N GLN A 5 16.93 5.91 12.06
CA GLN A 5 15.79 5.22 12.68
C GLN A 5 14.50 6.01 12.49
N LEU A 6 13.41 5.29 12.21
CA LEU A 6 12.06 5.83 12.09
C LEU A 6 11.18 5.27 13.22
N ASP A 7 10.47 6.15 13.94
CA ASP A 7 9.41 5.73 14.86
C ASP A 7 8.21 5.22 14.05
N VAL A 8 7.86 3.94 14.24
CA VAL A 8 6.73 3.29 13.54
C VAL A 8 5.80 2.63 14.55
N ILE A 9 4.55 2.43 14.14
CA ILE A 9 3.55 1.70 14.93
C ILE A 9 3.23 0.41 14.19
N ILE A 10 3.53 -0.74 14.82
CA ILE A 10 3.17 -2.06 14.30
C ILE A 10 2.18 -2.68 15.28
N ASP A 11 0.96 -2.97 14.82
CA ASP A 11 -0.15 -3.48 15.65
C ASP A 11 -0.37 -2.71 16.97
N LYS A 12 -0.37 -1.38 16.89
CA LYS A 12 -0.54 -0.48 18.05
C LYS A 12 0.63 -0.53 19.04
N LYS A 13 1.77 -1.10 18.66
CA LYS A 13 3.01 -1.07 19.44
C LYS A 13 4.03 -0.13 18.77
N PRO A 14 4.43 0.96 19.43
CA PRO A 14 5.46 1.83 18.91
C PRO A 14 6.83 1.13 18.96
N ILE A 15 7.63 1.29 17.92
CA ILE A 15 8.99 0.78 17.82
C ILE A 15 9.83 1.64 16.89
N ARG A 16 11.15 1.69 17.14
CA ARG A 16 12.11 2.30 16.22
C ARG A 16 12.58 1.27 15.21
N ALA A 17 12.26 1.50 13.95
CA ALA A 17 12.74 0.71 12.83
C ALA A 17 14.02 1.31 12.24
N LEU A 18 14.97 0.47 11.85
CA LEU A 18 16.13 0.89 11.07
C LEU A 18 15.69 1.15 9.62
N VAL A 19 16.07 2.29 9.06
CA VAL A 19 15.92 2.56 7.62
C VAL A 19 17.20 2.13 6.92
N ASP A 20 17.10 1.15 6.02
CA ASP A 20 18.24 0.57 5.32
C ASP A 20 17.92 0.35 3.84
N SER A 21 18.29 1.33 3.00
CA SER A 21 18.15 1.21 1.54
C SER A 21 19.06 0.16 0.91
N GLY A 22 20.05 -0.36 1.65
CA GLY A 22 20.91 -1.46 1.21
C GLY A 22 20.28 -2.84 1.41
N ALA A 23 19.22 -2.95 2.22
CA ALA A 23 18.46 -4.18 2.40
C ALA A 23 17.41 -4.29 1.31
N SER A 24 17.40 -5.39 0.54
CA SER A 24 16.35 -5.60 -0.48
C SER A 24 14.96 -5.84 0.12
N PHE A 25 14.89 -6.35 1.35
CA PHE A 25 13.65 -6.72 2.02
C PHE A 25 13.58 -6.15 3.43
N SER A 26 12.37 -5.83 3.86
CA SER A 26 12.05 -5.45 5.22
C SER A 26 12.04 -6.69 6.12
N VAL A 27 12.57 -6.54 7.34
CA VAL A 27 12.78 -7.65 8.26
C VAL A 27 12.18 -7.31 9.62
N ILE A 28 11.46 -8.26 10.23
CA ILE A 28 11.04 -8.20 11.63
C ILE A 28 11.67 -9.36 12.37
N SER A 29 12.36 -9.08 13.48
CA SER A 29 13.06 -10.09 14.28
C SER A 29 12.11 -11.17 14.80
N ASP A 30 12.61 -12.39 14.98
CA ASP A 30 11.87 -13.49 15.62
C ASP A 30 11.31 -13.09 16.97
N LYS A 31 12.13 -12.39 17.76
CA LYS A 31 11.78 -11.90 19.09
C LYS A 31 10.59 -10.95 19.04
N TYR A 32 10.62 -9.97 18.13
CA TYR A 32 9.56 -8.97 18.03
C TYR A 32 8.28 -9.55 17.41
N ARG A 33 8.39 -10.44 16.42
CA ARG A 33 7.23 -11.18 15.89
C ARG A 33 6.49 -11.97 16.96
N ARG A 34 7.23 -12.66 17.85
CA ARG A 34 6.66 -13.38 19.01
C ARG A 34 6.01 -12.41 20.00
N PHE A 35 6.64 -11.27 20.27
CA PHE A 35 6.06 -10.22 21.12
C PHE A 35 4.73 -9.69 20.55
N LEU A 36 4.64 -9.49 19.24
CA LEU A 36 3.42 -9.08 18.54
C LEU A 36 2.35 -10.18 18.44
N LYS A 37 2.65 -11.42 18.88
CA LYS A 37 1.80 -12.60 18.74
C LYS A 37 1.36 -12.89 17.30
N LYS A 38 2.21 -12.53 16.32
CA LYS A 38 1.94 -12.82 14.90
C LYS A 38 2.14 -14.29 14.61
N VAL A 39 1.24 -14.86 13.80
CA VAL A 39 1.36 -16.24 13.35
C VAL A 39 2.59 -16.36 12.45
N LEU A 40 3.48 -17.29 12.76
CA LEU A 40 4.68 -17.58 11.99
C LEU A 40 4.29 -18.37 10.72
N PHE A 41 3.72 -17.70 9.73
CA PHE A 41 3.47 -18.30 8.42
C PHE A 41 4.74 -18.25 7.55
N ALA A 42 5.78 -18.97 7.96
CA ALA A 42 6.86 -19.49 7.10
C ALA A 42 7.97 -20.03 8.00
N ASP A 43 8.44 -21.24 7.69
CA ASP A 43 9.71 -21.74 8.16
C ASP A 43 10.82 -20.86 7.55
N ALA A 44 11.17 -19.76 8.25
CA ALA A 44 12.23 -18.82 7.85
C ALA A 44 13.61 -19.49 7.69
N LYS A 45 13.71 -20.80 7.95
CA LYS A 45 14.91 -21.62 7.72
C LYS A 45 15.33 -21.67 6.25
N SER A 46 14.45 -21.43 5.29
CA SER A 46 14.79 -21.50 3.86
C SER A 46 15.06 -20.13 3.20
N VAL A 47 14.77 -19.02 3.87
CA VAL A 47 14.97 -17.68 3.28
C VAL A 47 16.37 -17.19 3.57
N MET A 48 17.19 -17.10 2.52
CA MET A 48 18.51 -16.49 2.55
C MET A 48 18.43 -15.15 1.81
N LEU A 49 18.78 -14.06 2.50
CA LEU A 49 18.84 -12.73 1.90
C LEU A 49 20.26 -12.44 1.45
N LYS A 50 20.41 -11.97 0.21
CA LYS A 50 21.68 -11.42 -0.26
C LYS A 50 21.85 -10.01 0.32
N VAL A 51 22.91 -9.79 1.09
CA VAL A 51 23.26 -8.49 1.68
C VAL A 51 24.20 -7.71 0.77
N ALA A 52 24.42 -6.43 1.07
CA ALA A 52 25.17 -5.49 0.23
C ALA A 52 26.64 -5.91 -0.03
N ASP A 53 27.25 -6.69 0.87
CA ASP A 53 28.60 -7.24 0.69
C ASP A 53 28.64 -8.47 -0.25
N GLY A 54 27.48 -8.88 -0.77
CA GLY A 54 27.31 -10.02 -1.67
C GLY A 54 27.09 -11.36 -0.96
N ASN A 55 27.20 -11.42 0.37
CA ASN A 55 26.98 -12.64 1.13
C ASN A 55 25.48 -12.96 1.29
N PHE A 56 25.19 -14.22 1.61
CA PHE A 56 23.84 -14.65 1.95
C PHE A 56 23.71 -14.81 3.46
N VAL A 57 22.78 -14.09 4.05
CA VAL A 57 22.50 -14.16 5.49
C VAL A 57 21.06 -14.60 5.72
N ARG A 58 20.83 -15.21 6.88
CA ARG A 58 19.47 -15.44 7.35
C ARG A 58 18.93 -14.14 7.96
N PRO A 59 17.67 -13.75 7.66
CA PRO A 59 17.03 -12.60 8.27
C PRO A 59 16.56 -12.96 9.70
N ILE A 60 17.50 -13.18 10.60
CA ILE A 60 17.20 -13.57 11.99
C ILE A 60 16.86 -12.32 12.84
N GLY A 61 17.22 -11.12 12.36
CA GLY A 61 16.91 -9.84 13.03
C GLY A 61 17.54 -9.75 14.42
N GLU A 62 18.81 -10.12 14.58
CA GLU A 62 19.44 -10.22 15.91
C GLU A 62 19.82 -8.86 16.51
N ILE A 63 20.14 -7.87 15.67
CA ILE A 63 20.63 -6.54 16.12
C ILE A 63 19.48 -5.52 16.16
N HIS A 64 18.56 -5.59 15.20
CA HIS A 64 17.40 -4.69 15.09
C HIS A 64 16.11 -5.49 15.03
N ASP A 65 15.10 -5.04 15.78
CA ASP A 65 13.79 -5.67 15.82
C ASP A 65 12.97 -5.44 14.55
N VAL A 66 13.19 -4.31 13.86
CA VAL A 66 12.57 -3.97 12.58
C VAL A 66 13.59 -3.27 11.67
N ILE A 67 13.68 -3.71 10.43
CA ILE A 67 14.41 -3.07 9.33
C ILE A 67 13.41 -2.77 8.22
N LEU A 68 13.36 -1.52 7.76
CA LEU A 68 12.63 -1.08 6.57
C LEU A 68 13.61 -1.11 5.39
N GLY A 69 13.43 -2.09 4.53
CA GLY A 69 14.23 -2.29 3.33
C GLY A 69 13.69 -1.57 2.11
N TRP A 70 14.35 -1.77 0.97
CA TRP A 70 14.01 -1.19 -0.31
C TRP A 70 12.59 -1.57 -0.76
N ASP A 71 12.12 -2.79 -0.47
CA ASP A 71 10.73 -3.19 -0.73
C ASP A 71 9.68 -2.23 -0.12
N PHE A 72 9.88 -1.80 1.13
CA PHE A 72 9.01 -0.85 1.80
C PHE A 72 9.23 0.57 1.30
N LEU A 73 10.48 0.98 1.11
CA LEU A 73 10.85 2.32 0.65
C LEU A 73 10.33 2.58 -0.77
N GLU A 74 10.52 1.62 -1.67
CA GLU A 74 10.00 1.65 -3.03
C GLU A 74 8.47 1.65 -3.04
N ALA A 75 7.85 0.72 -2.29
CA ALA A 75 6.40 0.66 -2.19
C ALA A 75 5.83 2.00 -1.73
N SER A 76 6.45 2.66 -0.75
CA SER A 76 6.01 3.94 -0.15
C SER A 76 6.51 5.18 -0.89
N GLN A 77 7.15 5.02 -2.05
CA GLN A 77 7.78 6.10 -2.83
C GLN A 77 8.63 7.03 -1.93
N ALA A 78 9.43 6.43 -1.05
CA ALA A 78 10.14 7.14 -0.01
C ALA A 78 11.27 8.02 -0.59
N VAL A 79 11.40 9.23 -0.07
CA VAL A 79 12.52 10.15 -0.32
C VAL A 79 13.33 10.28 0.97
N ILE A 80 14.58 9.85 0.92
CA ILE A 80 15.53 9.98 2.03
C ILE A 80 16.27 11.32 1.85
N ASP A 81 15.83 12.35 2.56
CA ASP A 81 16.52 13.65 2.58
C ASP A 81 17.57 13.66 3.69
N CYS A 82 18.79 13.27 3.33
CA CYS A 82 19.94 13.29 4.23
C CYS A 82 20.37 14.73 4.63
N GLY A 83 19.99 15.75 3.86
CA GLY A 83 20.32 17.14 4.16
C GLY A 83 19.45 17.71 5.28
N GLN A 84 18.17 17.32 5.30
CA GLN A 84 17.22 17.70 6.34
C GLN A 84 17.09 16.67 7.47
N ASN A 85 17.73 15.49 7.33
CA ASN A 85 17.58 14.34 8.24
C ASN A 85 16.11 13.91 8.33
N GLU A 86 15.44 13.84 7.18
CA GLU A 86 14.04 13.50 7.05
C GLU A 86 13.83 12.32 6.08
N LEU A 87 12.83 11.50 6.39
CA LEU A 87 12.30 10.49 5.48
C LEU A 87 10.90 10.91 5.09
N VAL A 88 10.70 11.30 3.84
CA VAL A 88 9.39 11.65 3.32
C VAL A 88 8.80 10.42 2.64
N LEU A 89 7.62 9.99 3.06
CA LEU A 89 6.89 8.91 2.41
C LEU A 89 5.77 9.54 1.58
N GLU A 90 5.64 9.17 0.31
CA GLU A 90 4.51 9.61 -0.50
C GLU A 90 3.27 8.83 -0.03
N ASP A 91 2.26 9.55 0.48
CA ASP A 91 1.09 9.00 1.16
C ASP A 91 0.54 7.68 0.57
N ILE A 92 0.78 6.57 1.27
CA ILE A 92 0.06 5.30 1.08
C ILE A 92 -1.04 5.10 2.15
N CYS A 93 -0.98 5.84 3.25
CA CYS A 93 -2.10 5.98 4.18
C CYS A 93 -1.96 7.31 4.90
N ARG A 94 -2.72 8.33 4.47
CA ARG A 94 -3.02 9.46 5.35
C ARG A 94 -3.84 8.94 6.52
N ASP A 95 -3.19 8.68 7.64
CA ASP A 95 -3.89 8.63 8.91
C ASP A 95 -4.48 10.03 9.17
N SER A 96 -5.78 10.00 9.44
CA SER A 96 -6.70 11.11 9.51
C SER A 96 -6.27 12.23 10.46
N THR A 97 -5.94 13.40 9.89
CA THR A 97 -6.09 14.70 10.59
C THR A 97 -6.64 15.81 9.70
N ALA A 98 -6.87 15.57 8.40
CA ALA A 98 -7.66 16.47 7.56
C ALA A 98 -9.14 16.10 7.67
N PRO A 99 -10.05 17.04 8.03
CA PRO A 99 -11.50 16.81 8.02
C PRO A 99 -12.11 16.51 6.64
N ASP A 100 -11.30 16.53 5.56
CA ASP A 100 -11.80 16.72 4.19
C ASP A 100 -11.48 15.58 3.20
N ALA A 101 -10.83 14.49 3.63
CA ALA A 101 -10.62 13.32 2.77
C ALA A 101 -11.78 12.32 2.92
N TRP A 102 -12.79 12.42 2.05
CA TRP A 102 -13.93 11.50 2.07
C TRP A 102 -13.61 10.19 1.38
N ASN A 103 -13.75 9.09 2.12
CA ASN A 103 -13.76 7.76 1.50
C ASN A 103 -15.11 7.53 0.82
N LEU A 104 -15.07 7.32 -0.49
CA LEU A 104 -16.24 7.02 -1.30
C LEU A 104 -16.21 5.55 -1.74
N TYR A 105 -17.39 4.92 -1.70
CA TYR A 105 -17.58 3.51 -2.03
C TYR A 105 -18.63 3.37 -3.12
N ALA A 106 -18.50 2.31 -3.93
CA ALA A 106 -19.53 1.96 -4.89
C ALA A 106 -20.87 1.74 -4.17
N THR A 107 -21.94 2.36 -4.68
CA THR A 107 -23.29 2.26 -4.11
C THR A 107 -23.92 0.87 -4.27
N ARG A 108 -23.33 0.02 -5.11
CA ARG A 108 -23.76 -1.33 -5.46
C ARG A 108 -22.58 -2.09 -6.07
N ASP A 109 -22.77 -3.38 -6.30
CA ASP A 109 -21.79 -4.20 -7.00
C ASP A 109 -21.76 -3.87 -8.50
N TYR A 110 -20.55 -3.84 -9.06
CA TYR A 110 -20.30 -3.61 -10.48
C TYR A 110 -19.41 -4.71 -11.05
N THR A 111 -19.81 -5.27 -12.20
CA THR A 111 -18.95 -6.16 -12.98
C THR A 111 -18.09 -5.32 -13.91
N LEU A 112 -16.80 -5.24 -13.62
CA LEU A 112 -15.82 -4.53 -14.44
C LEU A 112 -15.19 -5.52 -15.42
N LYS A 113 -15.61 -5.49 -16.69
CA LYS A 113 -15.02 -6.37 -17.71
C LYS A 113 -13.53 -6.05 -17.91
N PRO A 114 -12.66 -7.03 -18.13
CA PRO A 114 -11.27 -6.79 -18.54
C PRO A 114 -11.19 -5.79 -19.71
N HIS A 115 -10.20 -4.90 -19.67
CA HIS A 115 -10.00 -3.83 -20.65
C HIS A 115 -11.21 -2.93 -20.92
N SER A 116 -12.09 -2.75 -19.95
CA SER A 116 -13.26 -1.88 -20.09
C SER A 116 -13.19 -0.63 -19.24
N LEU A 117 -13.84 0.42 -19.74
CA LEU A 117 -14.13 1.65 -19.02
C LEU A 117 -15.61 1.61 -18.60
N THR A 118 -15.87 1.58 -17.29
CA THR A 118 -17.21 1.47 -16.72
C THR A 118 -17.53 2.68 -15.84
N ARG A 119 -18.70 3.28 -16.01
CA ARG A 119 -19.19 4.34 -15.12
C ARG A 119 -19.90 3.72 -13.92
N ILE A 120 -19.45 4.07 -12.71
CA ILE A 120 -20.04 3.60 -11.45
C ILE A 120 -20.50 4.79 -10.60
N THR A 121 -21.44 4.55 -9.71
CA THR A 121 -21.95 5.55 -8.78
C THR A 121 -21.35 5.28 -7.41
N VAL A 122 -20.74 6.32 -6.82
CA VAL A 122 -20.07 6.27 -5.52
C VAL A 122 -20.76 7.17 -4.50
N SER A 123 -20.69 6.79 -3.23
CA SER A 123 -21.24 7.51 -2.08
C SER A 123 -20.38 7.30 -0.83
N GLY A 124 -20.47 8.19 0.15
CA GLY A 124 -19.75 8.00 1.41
C GLY A 124 -20.04 9.06 2.46
N TYR A 125 -20.06 10.34 2.08
CA TYR A 125 -20.32 11.45 2.98
C TYR A 125 -21.63 12.15 2.63
N GLN A 126 -22.37 12.65 3.63
CA GLN A 126 -23.60 13.41 3.39
C GLN A 126 -23.32 14.90 3.39
N THR A 127 -23.60 15.56 2.28
CA THR A 127 -23.37 17.01 2.11
C THR A 127 -24.68 17.77 2.24
N ARG A 128 -24.63 19.01 2.78
CA ARG A 128 -25.80 19.91 2.86
C ARG A 128 -26.16 20.60 1.54
N GLY A 129 -25.77 20.01 0.41
CA GLY A 129 -25.98 20.54 -0.93
C GLY A 129 -25.00 19.95 -1.94
N ASP A 130 -25.14 20.37 -3.20
CA ASP A 130 -24.24 19.98 -4.27
C ASP A 130 -22.89 20.67 -4.10
N ILE A 131 -21.81 19.91 -4.17
CA ILE A 131 -20.46 20.47 -4.16
C ILE A 131 -19.63 19.87 -5.30
N ASN A 132 -18.62 20.60 -5.77
CA ASN A 132 -17.63 20.04 -6.68
C ASN A 132 -16.49 19.44 -5.87
N VAL A 133 -16.13 18.20 -6.19
CA VAL A 133 -15.09 17.43 -5.51
C VAL A 133 -14.03 17.01 -6.52
N VAL A 134 -12.78 16.96 -6.06
CA VAL A 134 -11.72 16.24 -6.76
C VAL A 134 -11.76 14.81 -6.26
N LEU A 135 -11.99 13.89 -7.20
CA LEU A 135 -12.04 12.46 -6.94
C LEU A 135 -10.72 11.88 -7.40
N ASP A 136 -10.08 11.13 -6.51
CA ASP A 136 -8.85 10.42 -6.82
C ASP A 136 -9.04 8.92 -6.66
N GLY A 137 -8.35 8.16 -7.50
CA GLY A 137 -8.45 6.72 -7.52
C GLY A 137 -7.73 6.07 -6.35
N SER A 138 -8.25 4.93 -5.89
CA SER A 138 -7.53 4.11 -4.92
C SER A 138 -6.26 3.54 -5.57
N LYS A 139 -5.09 4.02 -5.13
CA LYS A 139 -3.78 3.48 -5.52
C LYS A 139 -3.70 1.97 -5.24
N HIS A 140 -4.32 1.51 -4.16
CA HIS A 140 -4.38 0.08 -3.80
C HIS A 140 -5.12 -0.76 -4.85
N LEU A 141 -6.27 -0.28 -5.37
CA LEU A 141 -6.97 -0.96 -6.47
C LEU A 141 -6.15 -0.99 -7.75
N LEU A 142 -5.37 0.06 -8.01
CA LEU A 142 -4.47 0.11 -9.17
C LEU A 142 -3.36 -0.95 -9.03
N PHE A 143 -2.61 -0.96 -7.93
CA PHE A 143 -1.45 -1.84 -7.77
C PHE A 143 -1.84 -3.32 -7.56
N GLU A 144 -2.88 -3.62 -6.80
CA GLU A 144 -3.24 -5.02 -6.51
C GLU A 144 -4.15 -5.64 -7.56
N LYS A 145 -5.06 -4.84 -8.12
CA LYS A 145 -6.13 -5.35 -8.98
C LYS A 145 -6.05 -4.84 -10.40
N ASN A 146 -5.09 -3.98 -10.76
CA ASN A 146 -5.05 -3.33 -12.07
C ASN A 146 -6.38 -2.62 -12.38
N ILE A 147 -7.03 -2.04 -11.38
CA ILE A 147 -8.26 -1.25 -11.53
C ILE A 147 -7.93 0.21 -11.26
N ALA A 148 -8.06 1.05 -12.29
CA ALA A 148 -7.73 2.47 -12.21
C ALA A 148 -9.00 3.32 -12.17
N THR A 149 -8.98 4.37 -11.36
CA THR A 149 -9.95 5.48 -11.45
C THR A 149 -9.13 6.73 -11.74
N PRO A 150 -9.36 7.44 -12.86
CA PRO A 150 -8.58 8.63 -13.16
C PRO A 150 -8.98 9.75 -12.20
N SER A 151 -8.02 10.60 -11.85
CA SER A 151 -8.30 11.78 -11.05
C SER A 151 -9.21 12.73 -11.85
N MET A 152 -10.35 13.13 -11.27
CA MET A 152 -11.36 13.93 -11.97
C MET A 152 -12.05 14.93 -11.06
N VAL A 153 -12.55 16.02 -11.63
CA VAL A 153 -13.48 16.92 -10.94
C VAL A 153 -14.90 16.48 -11.27
N SER A 154 -15.72 16.26 -10.24
CA SER A 154 -17.11 15.88 -10.42
C SER A 154 -18.02 16.60 -9.43
N THR A 155 -19.29 16.78 -9.79
CA THR A 155 -20.30 17.29 -8.88
C THR A 155 -20.83 16.16 -8.01
N TYR A 156 -20.76 16.34 -6.71
CA TYR A 156 -21.28 15.44 -5.69
C TYR A 156 -22.63 15.96 -5.22
N ARG A 157 -23.70 15.30 -5.68
CA ARG A 157 -25.10 15.69 -5.48
C ARG A 157 -25.79 14.66 -4.61
N ASN A 158 -26.50 15.12 -3.58
CA ASN A 158 -27.29 14.26 -2.69
C ASN A 158 -26.49 13.05 -2.13
N GLY A 159 -25.24 13.28 -1.72
CA GLY A 159 -24.39 12.22 -1.17
C GLY A 159 -23.86 11.22 -2.21
N LYS A 160 -23.90 11.56 -3.51
CA LYS A 160 -23.49 10.66 -4.60
C LYS A 160 -22.77 11.39 -5.73
N SER A 161 -21.92 10.66 -6.45
CA SER A 161 -21.37 11.10 -7.73
C SER A 161 -21.08 9.89 -8.63
N ASP A 162 -21.01 10.13 -9.93
CA ASP A 162 -20.59 9.11 -10.90
C ASP A 162 -19.10 9.28 -11.21
N VAL A 163 -18.38 8.15 -11.26
CA VAL A 163 -16.95 8.08 -11.60
C VAL A 163 -16.71 7.03 -12.66
N TRP A 164 -15.64 7.23 -13.42
CA TRP A 164 -15.16 6.26 -14.40
C TRP A 164 -14.13 5.33 -13.78
N VAL A 165 -14.28 4.04 -13.99
CA VAL A 165 -13.35 3.02 -13.53
C VAL A 165 -12.91 2.20 -14.72
N THR A 166 -11.60 2.09 -14.91
CA THR A 166 -10.98 1.25 -15.92
C THR A 166 -10.48 -0.02 -15.29
N ASN A 167 -10.87 -1.17 -15.84
CA ASN A 167 -10.21 -2.43 -15.54
C ASN A 167 -9.09 -2.66 -16.58
N LEU A 168 -7.84 -2.69 -16.12
CA LEU A 168 -6.64 -2.90 -16.93
C LEU A 168 -6.17 -4.36 -16.94
N GLN A 169 -6.89 -5.27 -16.26
CA GLN A 169 -6.60 -6.69 -16.29
C GLN A 169 -6.77 -7.27 -17.70
N PHE A 170 -5.93 -8.24 -18.02
CA PHE A 170 -6.09 -9.09 -19.20
C PHE A 170 -7.13 -10.16 -18.94
N GLU A 171 -7.87 -10.56 -19.96
CA GLU A 171 -8.62 -11.81 -19.90
C GLU A 171 -7.62 -12.95 -19.65
N THR A 172 -7.76 -13.65 -18.53
CA THR A 172 -7.16 -14.97 -18.40
C THR A 172 -7.82 -15.84 -19.46
N LYS A 173 -7.11 -16.12 -20.56
CA LYS A 173 -7.45 -17.27 -21.40
C LYS A 173 -7.50 -18.48 -20.49
N SER A 174 -8.69 -19.01 -20.25
CA SER A 174 -8.84 -20.39 -19.82
C SER A 174 -8.28 -21.25 -20.95
N SER A 175 -6.99 -21.56 -20.88
CA SER A 175 -6.40 -22.59 -21.73
C SER A 175 -7.00 -23.93 -21.32
N LEU A 176 -7.34 -24.73 -22.33
CA LEU A 176 -7.88 -26.10 -22.31
C LEU A 176 -9.41 -26.18 -22.49
N GLU A 177 -9.90 -25.82 -23.68
CA GLU A 177 -10.83 -26.73 -24.35
C GLU A 177 -10.00 -27.84 -25.01
N GLU A 178 -10.44 -29.06 -24.73
CA GLU A 178 -9.81 -30.34 -25.01
C GLU A 178 -9.51 -30.55 -26.50
N CYS A 179 -8.30 -31.04 -26.80
CA CYS A 179 -8.14 -31.92 -27.94
C CYS A 179 -8.89 -33.23 -27.65
N ALA A 180 -10.00 -33.44 -28.34
CA ALA A 180 -10.61 -34.75 -28.59
C ALA A 180 -10.98 -34.84 -30.08
#